data_AF-A0AAW0KH76-F1
#
_entry.id   AF-A0AAW0KH76-F1
#
_cell.length_a   1.000
_cell.length_b   1.000
_cell.length_c   1.000
_cell.angle_alpha   90.00
_cell.angle_beta   90.00
_cell.angle_gamma   90.00
#
_symmetry.space_group_name_H-M   'P 1'
#
loop_
_entity.id
_entity.type
_entity.pdbx_description
1 polymer ?
#
loop_
_entity_poly.entity_id
_entity_poly.type
_entity_poly.pdbx_seq_one_letter_code
_entity_poly.pdbx_strand_id
1 'polypeptide(L)'
;MYGNYDGKGKTPTFDLYLGVNRWGTVAVSDASSTISKEIIHLSSSEDIYVCLVNTGYGTPFISVLELRPLPNDTYIPKSGSLELFDRANCGLVNQTYSLYWSPDNATSQYYFYMHFAEIEKLQANQSREFNIFLNGKLWYEALSPSYLAATTIFSRTYRTKPDNETYFQIWINKTETSTLPPLLNAIEIYTLNQLLQAQTDQKDVDSIKNIKSMYRIKRNWQGDPCGTRDCSWDGLNCSYSNFDPPGIISLNLSSSGLTGEIAPFISNLTMIQYLDLSNNSLNGTVPIFLSQLQLLRVLVGGNPNLASNGGNPNPCVLSPCLKKKNIVIPAAAAAVVRLVNDVSNEQGGVLESTKQKFTYSEVLSITNNFASVIGKGGFGTVYHGYLDGFQVAVKMLSPSSVQGYKEFLAERNEIAVFSLKRILPVIEKIRRLQQQR
;
A
#
# COMPACT_ATOMS: atom_id res chain seq x y z
N MET A 1 15.75 0.27 -9.98
CA MET A 1 17.07 0.78 -10.40
C MET A 1 17.13 2.30 -10.21
N TYR A 2 18.20 2.84 -9.62
CA TYR A 2 18.40 4.28 -9.39
C TYR A 2 18.69 5.07 -10.67
N GLY A 3 19.61 4.58 -11.50
CA GLY A 3 19.92 5.16 -12.81
C GLY A 3 20.48 6.59 -12.79
N ASN A 4 20.91 7.10 -11.63
CA ASN A 4 21.31 8.50 -11.44
C ASN A 4 20.28 9.50 -12.01
N TYR A 5 18.99 9.23 -11.77
CA TYR A 5 17.88 9.97 -12.39
C TYR A 5 17.90 11.48 -12.11
N ASP A 6 18.53 11.90 -11.02
CA ASP A 6 18.63 13.29 -10.58
C ASP A 6 19.94 13.97 -11.01
N GLY A 7 20.84 13.25 -11.68
CA GLY A 7 22.13 13.75 -12.16
C GLY A 7 23.10 14.17 -11.05
N LYS A 8 22.79 13.89 -9.78
CA LYS A 8 23.60 14.34 -8.63
C LYS A 8 24.76 13.41 -8.30
N GLY A 9 24.77 12.18 -8.84
CA GLY A 9 25.80 11.18 -8.55
C GLY A 9 25.84 10.75 -7.08
N LYS A 10 24.80 11.05 -6.29
CA LYS A 10 24.69 10.72 -4.86
C LYS A 10 23.64 9.62 -4.71
N THR A 11 24.07 8.44 -4.30
CA THR A 11 23.15 7.32 -4.10
C THR A 11 22.22 7.59 -2.92
N PRO A 12 20.90 7.34 -3.07
CA PRO A 12 19.96 7.63 -2.02
C PRO A 12 19.81 6.46 -1.02
N THR A 13 19.59 6.83 0.23
CA THR A 13 19.11 5.94 1.28
C THR A 13 17.82 6.52 1.85
N PHE A 14 16.79 5.71 1.96
CA PHE A 14 15.48 6.14 2.44
C PHE A 14 14.70 4.97 3.01
N ASP A 15 13.76 5.27 3.90
CA ASP A 15 12.87 4.29 4.47
C ASP A 15 11.55 4.22 3.70
N LEU A 16 11.05 3.01 3.50
CA LEU A 16 9.74 2.71 2.95
C LEU A 16 8.76 2.45 4.08
N TYR A 17 7.57 3.04 3.95
CA TYR A 17 6.45 2.86 4.85
C TYR A 17 5.24 2.35 4.07
N LEU A 18 4.51 1.42 4.67
CA LEU A 18 3.19 0.97 4.23
C LEU A 18 2.16 1.46 5.24
N GLY A 19 1.35 2.43 4.83
CA GLY A 19 0.57 3.27 5.73
C GLY A 19 1.49 4.01 6.70
N VAL A 20 1.23 3.82 7.99
CA VAL A 20 2.01 4.40 9.10
C VAL A 20 3.16 3.50 9.55
N ASN A 21 3.21 2.25 9.06
CA ASN A 21 4.16 1.25 9.52
C ASN A 21 5.40 1.22 8.64
N ARG A 22 6.56 1.10 9.27
CA ARG A 22 7.83 0.98 8.57
C ARG A 22 7.93 -0.38 7.90
N TRP A 23 8.05 -0.39 6.57
CA TRP A 23 8.29 -1.59 5.80
C TRP A 23 9.79 -1.95 5.81
N GLY A 24 10.69 -1.02 5.50
CA GLY A 24 12.13 -1.29 5.53
C GLY A 24 12.98 -0.17 4.94
N THR A 25 14.30 -0.34 4.95
CA THR A 25 15.23 0.62 4.31
C THR A 25 15.57 0.19 2.89
N VAL A 26 15.65 1.17 1.99
CA VAL A 26 16.27 1.05 0.68
C VAL A 26 17.59 1.82 0.72
N ALA A 27 18.71 1.12 0.53
CA ALA A 27 20.04 1.69 0.50
C ALA A 27 20.72 1.34 -0.83
N VAL A 28 20.80 2.32 -1.73
CA VAL A 28 21.38 2.13 -3.08
C VAL A 28 22.90 2.24 -3.02
N SER A 29 23.62 1.24 -3.55
CA SER A 29 25.09 1.27 -3.61
C SER A 29 25.63 2.04 -4.82
N ASP A 30 24.98 1.95 -5.98
CA ASP A 30 25.40 2.61 -7.22
C ASP A 30 24.23 2.85 -8.21
N ALA A 31 24.50 3.51 -9.34
CA ALA A 31 23.47 3.86 -10.32
C ALA A 31 22.84 2.64 -11.03
N SER A 32 23.56 1.53 -11.14
CA SER A 32 23.08 0.30 -11.78
C SER A 32 22.35 -0.65 -10.82
N SER A 33 22.47 -0.42 -9.50
CA SER A 33 21.85 -1.28 -8.50
C SER A 33 20.33 -1.32 -8.67
N THR A 34 19.79 -2.54 -8.66
CA THR A 34 18.36 -2.80 -8.60
C THR A 34 18.04 -3.38 -7.23
N ILE A 35 17.22 -2.64 -6.47
CA ILE A 35 16.72 -3.08 -5.17
C ILE A 35 15.23 -3.32 -5.34
N SER A 36 14.80 -4.51 -4.93
CA SER A 36 13.40 -4.91 -4.90
C SER A 36 13.00 -5.15 -3.45
N LYS A 37 11.80 -4.69 -3.10
CA LYS A 37 11.15 -4.96 -1.82
C LYS A 37 9.80 -5.57 -2.13
N GLU A 38 9.49 -6.69 -1.48
CA GLU A 38 8.24 -7.42 -1.69
C GLU A 38 7.58 -7.70 -0.34
N ILE A 39 6.28 -7.43 -0.26
CA ILE A 39 5.46 -7.66 0.92
C ILE A 39 4.08 -8.14 0.49
N ILE A 40 3.59 -9.16 1.18
CA ILE A 40 2.22 -9.63 1.08
C ILE A 40 1.49 -9.07 2.29
N HIS A 41 0.53 -8.19 2.03
CA HIS A 41 -0.18 -7.44 3.05
C HIS A 41 -1.69 -7.67 2.92
N LEU A 42 -2.33 -7.96 4.06
CA LEU A 42 -3.77 -7.94 4.16
C LEU A 42 -4.20 -6.55 4.64
N SER A 43 -4.69 -5.73 3.70
CA SER A 43 -5.18 -4.38 4.01
C SER A 43 -6.59 -4.44 4.60
N SER A 44 -6.83 -3.65 5.64
CA SER A 44 -8.17 -3.39 6.18
C SER A 44 -8.86 -2.18 5.52
N SER A 45 -8.17 -1.47 4.62
CA SER A 45 -8.69 -0.34 3.85
C SER A 45 -8.67 -0.65 2.35
N GLU A 46 -9.56 -0.01 1.60
CA GLU A 46 -9.57 -0.03 0.13
C GLU A 46 -8.36 0.72 -0.46
N ASP A 47 -7.75 1.60 0.31
CA ASP A 47 -6.57 2.36 -0.08
C ASP A 47 -5.29 1.78 0.55
N ILE A 48 -4.24 1.65 -0.28
CA ILE A 48 -2.88 1.32 0.18
C ILE A 48 -1.99 2.53 -0.02
N TYR A 49 -1.33 2.97 1.06
CA TYR A 49 -0.46 4.14 1.03
C TYR A 49 1.00 3.72 1.17
N VAL A 50 1.84 4.17 0.24
CA VAL A 50 3.29 3.96 0.27
C VAL A 50 3.97 5.31 0.45
N CYS A 51 4.78 5.42 1.50
CA CYS A 51 5.51 6.63 1.86
C CYS A 51 7.02 6.36 1.79
N LEU A 52 7.77 7.34 1.25
CA LEU A 52 9.23 7.29 1.12
C LEU A 52 9.81 8.38 2.01
N VAL A 53 10.49 8.00 3.09
CA VAL A 53 11.07 8.92 4.07
C VAL A 53 12.57 9.07 3.84
N ASN A 54 13.01 10.29 3.56
CA ASN A 54 14.42 10.58 3.34
C ASN A 54 15.23 10.48 4.64
N THR A 55 16.29 9.67 4.66
CA THR A 55 17.17 9.54 5.85
C THR A 55 18.36 10.51 5.83
N GLY A 56 18.35 11.50 4.92
CA GLY A 56 19.40 12.51 4.76
C GLY A 56 20.37 12.25 3.61
N TYR A 57 20.21 11.13 2.90
CA TYR A 57 21.10 10.72 1.82
C TYR A 57 20.31 10.62 0.51
N GLY A 58 20.51 11.60 -0.38
CA GLY A 58 19.90 11.63 -1.72
C GLY A 58 18.40 11.96 -1.68
N THR A 59 17.74 11.83 -2.83
CA THR A 59 16.28 12.04 -2.95
C THR A 59 15.60 10.68 -3.11
N PRO A 60 14.65 10.31 -2.22
CA PRO A 60 13.92 9.05 -2.31
C PRO A 60 13.22 8.88 -3.65
N PHE A 61 13.14 7.65 -4.15
CA PHE A 61 12.52 7.37 -5.44
C PHE A 61 11.93 5.97 -5.50
N ILE A 62 10.95 5.77 -6.39
CA ILE A 62 10.47 4.45 -6.81
C ILE A 62 10.56 4.37 -8.33
N SER A 63 11.18 3.29 -8.85
CA SER A 63 11.21 3.03 -10.29
C SER A 63 9.97 2.31 -10.80
N VAL A 64 9.45 1.39 -9.99
CA VAL A 64 8.27 0.55 -10.26
C VAL A 64 7.58 0.28 -8.93
N LEU A 65 6.26 0.46 -8.88
CA LEU A 65 5.39 -0.03 -7.83
C LEU A 65 4.40 -0.97 -8.50
N GLU A 66 4.33 -2.21 -8.01
CA GLU A 66 3.46 -3.24 -8.54
C GLU A 66 2.54 -3.73 -7.42
N LEU A 67 1.25 -3.81 -7.73
CA LEU A 67 0.22 -4.30 -6.81
C LEU A 67 -0.44 -5.51 -7.46
N ARG A 68 -0.31 -6.67 -6.82
CA ARG A 68 -0.91 -7.92 -7.28
C ARG A 68 -1.96 -8.37 -6.26
N PRO A 69 -3.25 -8.36 -6.61
CA PRO A 69 -4.26 -8.96 -5.76
C PRO A 69 -4.03 -10.47 -5.71
N LEU A 70 -4.03 -11.04 -4.51
CA LEU A 70 -3.85 -12.47 -4.28
C LEU A 70 -5.12 -13.03 -3.63
N PRO A 71 -5.52 -14.27 -3.96
CA PRO A 71 -6.56 -14.96 -3.21
C PRO A 71 -6.21 -15.07 -1.72
N ASN A 72 -7.20 -14.87 -0.85
CA ASN A 72 -7.00 -14.81 0.61
C ASN A 72 -6.48 -16.12 1.23
N ASP A 73 -6.49 -17.23 0.49
CA ASP A 73 -6.02 -18.56 0.91
C ASP A 73 -4.64 -18.93 0.35
N THR A 74 -4.02 -18.06 -0.47
CA THR A 74 -2.73 -18.38 -1.12
C THR A 74 -1.55 -18.27 -0.14
N TYR A 75 -1.53 -17.20 0.67
CA TYR A 75 -0.53 -16.97 1.70
C TYR A 75 -1.25 -16.63 3.00
N ILE A 76 -1.14 -17.50 4.00
CA ILE A 76 -1.99 -17.44 5.21
C ILE A 76 -1.12 -17.07 6.42
N PRO A 77 -0.77 -15.79 6.63
CA PRO A 77 -0.16 -15.36 7.87
C PRO A 77 -1.17 -15.47 9.02
N LYS A 78 -0.68 -15.78 10.23
CA LYS A 78 -1.52 -15.79 11.43
C LYS A 78 -1.92 -14.37 11.86
N SER A 79 -1.03 -13.41 11.61
CA SER A 79 -1.20 -11.98 11.85
C SER A 79 -0.13 -11.21 11.08
N GLY A 80 -0.32 -9.91 10.83
CA GLY A 80 0.67 -9.06 10.18
C GLY A 80 0.85 -9.35 8.69
N SER A 81 2.01 -8.94 8.16
CA SER A 81 2.35 -9.05 6.73
C SER A 81 3.53 -9.98 6.54
N LEU A 82 3.66 -10.57 5.36
CA LEU A 82 4.79 -11.42 4.99
C LEU A 82 5.75 -10.62 4.12
N GLU A 83 6.95 -10.34 4.61
CA GLU A 83 8.03 -9.74 3.81
C GLU A 83 8.86 -10.85 3.20
N LEU A 84 9.17 -10.74 1.90
CA LEU A 84 9.99 -11.74 1.21
C LEU A 84 11.40 -11.74 1.81
N PHE A 85 11.82 -12.90 2.31
CA PHE A 85 13.19 -13.13 2.75
C PHE A 85 14.03 -13.69 1.61
N ASP A 86 13.57 -14.78 0.98
CA ASP A 86 14.24 -15.39 -0.15
C ASP A 86 13.27 -16.15 -1.05
N ARG A 87 13.59 -16.25 -2.34
CA ARG A 87 12.84 -17.03 -3.34
C ARG A 87 13.84 -17.69 -4.28
N ALA A 88 13.74 -19.00 -4.40
CA ALA A 88 14.60 -19.77 -5.28
C ALA A 88 13.79 -20.69 -6.21
N ASN A 89 14.18 -20.73 -7.48
CA ASN A 89 13.79 -21.79 -8.40
C ASN A 89 14.71 -22.98 -8.16
N CYS A 90 14.11 -24.12 -7.86
CA CYS A 90 14.80 -25.36 -7.55
C CYS A 90 14.73 -26.31 -8.75
N GLY A 91 15.80 -27.09 -8.94
CA GLY A 91 15.90 -28.08 -10.02
C GLY A 91 15.70 -29.51 -9.52
N LEU A 92 15.78 -30.46 -10.45
CA LEU A 92 15.85 -31.89 -10.13
C LEU A 92 17.14 -32.21 -9.37
N VAL A 93 17.03 -33.08 -8.37
CA VAL A 93 18.11 -33.41 -7.43
C VAL A 93 18.31 -34.91 -7.42
N ASN A 94 19.56 -35.37 -7.37
CA ASN A 94 19.87 -36.75 -7.69
C ASN A 94 19.60 -37.78 -6.57
N GLN A 95 19.55 -37.41 -5.28
CA GLN A 95 19.27 -38.35 -4.17
C GLN A 95 18.67 -37.72 -2.91
N THR A 96 19.35 -36.73 -2.32
CA THR A 96 18.89 -36.00 -1.12
C THR A 96 19.00 -34.52 -1.39
N TYR A 97 17.91 -33.78 -1.18
CA TYR A 97 17.96 -32.32 -1.25
C TYR A 97 18.09 -31.77 0.16
N SER A 98 19.11 -30.93 0.37
CA SER A 98 19.29 -30.21 1.63
C SER A 98 19.44 -28.72 1.35
N LEU A 99 18.67 -27.93 2.08
CA LEU A 99 18.71 -26.47 2.02
C LEU A 99 19.07 -25.93 3.40
N TYR A 100 19.92 -24.91 3.39
CA TYR A 100 20.45 -24.27 4.59
C TYR A 100 20.25 -22.77 4.51
N TRP A 101 19.80 -22.18 5.61
CA TRP A 101 19.53 -20.75 5.69
C TRP A 101 19.90 -20.24 7.08
N SER A 102 20.69 -19.19 7.13
CA SER A 102 20.96 -18.49 8.39
C SER A 102 19.89 -17.44 8.62
N PRO A 103 19.18 -17.45 9.76
CA PRO A 103 18.22 -16.41 10.08
C PRO A 103 18.95 -15.10 10.40
N ASP A 104 18.32 -13.97 10.08
CA ASP A 104 18.87 -12.63 10.38
C ASP A 104 19.01 -12.42 11.89
N ASN A 105 18.01 -12.86 12.66
CA ASN A 105 17.97 -12.78 14.11
C ASN A 105 17.35 -14.05 14.71
N ALA A 106 17.75 -14.42 15.92
CA ALA A 106 17.25 -15.63 16.60
C ALA A 106 15.74 -15.61 16.85
N THR A 107 15.14 -14.42 16.99
CA THR A 107 13.70 -14.22 17.24
C THR A 107 12.88 -14.07 15.96
N SER A 108 13.51 -14.01 14.80
CA SER A 108 12.81 -13.85 13.52
C SER A 108 11.88 -15.03 13.26
N GLN A 109 10.68 -14.70 12.80
CA GLN A 109 9.60 -15.64 12.53
C GLN A 109 9.50 -15.87 11.03
N TYR A 110 9.67 -17.13 10.61
CA TYR A 110 9.73 -17.52 9.20
C TYR A 110 8.53 -18.36 8.78
N TYR A 111 8.07 -18.13 7.56
CA TYR A 111 7.09 -18.93 6.85
C TYR A 111 7.73 -19.55 5.61
N PHE A 112 7.49 -20.83 5.38
CA PHE A 112 8.03 -21.59 4.26
C PHE A 112 6.91 -22.01 3.31
N TYR A 113 7.13 -21.86 2.01
CA TYR A 113 6.25 -22.34 0.94
C TYR A 113 7.12 -23.11 -0.06
N MET A 114 6.85 -24.40 -0.22
CA MET A 114 7.58 -25.29 -1.11
C MET A 114 6.64 -25.76 -2.23
N HIS A 115 7.06 -25.55 -3.47
CA HIS A 115 6.26 -25.83 -4.65
C HIS A 115 6.80 -27.05 -5.39
N PHE A 116 5.90 -27.99 -5.66
CA PHE A 116 6.19 -29.26 -6.31
C PHE A 116 5.27 -29.44 -7.52
N ALA A 117 5.81 -29.93 -8.62
CA ALA A 117 5.06 -30.34 -9.80
C ALA A 117 5.82 -31.46 -10.51
N GLU A 118 5.16 -32.59 -10.71
CA GLU A 118 5.71 -33.67 -11.52
C GLU A 118 5.48 -33.32 -13.00
N ILE A 119 6.55 -32.95 -13.69
CA ILE A 119 6.53 -32.56 -15.09
C ILE A 119 6.81 -33.75 -16.02
N GLU A 120 7.32 -34.85 -15.48
CA GLU A 120 7.62 -36.07 -16.23
C GLU A 120 6.47 -37.07 -16.06
N LYS A 121 6.02 -37.64 -17.18
CA LYS A 121 5.03 -38.72 -17.11
C LYS A 121 5.74 -40.00 -16.69
N LEU A 122 5.56 -40.38 -15.43
CA LEU A 122 6.18 -41.58 -14.86
C LEU A 122 5.68 -42.85 -15.57
N GLN A 123 6.59 -43.79 -15.82
CA GLN A 123 6.26 -45.12 -16.32
C GLN A 123 5.50 -45.93 -15.25
N ALA A 124 4.82 -47.01 -15.65
CA ALA A 124 4.04 -47.83 -14.72
C ALA A 124 4.86 -48.48 -13.58
N ASN A 125 6.17 -48.66 -13.79
CA ASN A 125 7.12 -49.16 -12.79
C ASN A 125 7.87 -48.04 -12.06
N GLN A 126 7.54 -46.78 -12.32
CA GLN A 126 8.16 -45.62 -11.70
C GLN A 126 7.19 -44.93 -10.75
N SER A 127 7.68 -44.65 -9.56
CA SER A 127 7.04 -43.86 -8.51
C SER A 127 8.00 -42.80 -8.00
N ARG A 128 7.45 -41.64 -7.62
CA ARG A 128 8.16 -40.60 -6.89
C ARG A 128 7.40 -40.24 -5.64
N GLU A 129 7.98 -40.60 -4.50
CA GLU A 129 7.43 -40.30 -3.19
C GLU A 129 8.56 -39.96 -2.21
N PHE A 130 8.35 -38.95 -1.37
CA PHE A 130 9.37 -38.48 -0.44
C PHE A 130 8.81 -37.79 0.79
N ASN A 131 9.59 -37.82 1.87
CA ASN A 131 9.34 -37.15 3.14
C ASN A 131 10.10 -35.82 3.19
N ILE A 132 9.48 -34.81 3.78
CA ILE A 132 10.05 -33.48 4.00
C ILE A 132 10.29 -33.31 5.50
N PHE A 133 11.50 -32.93 5.88
CA PHE A 133 11.90 -32.64 7.26
C PHE A 133 12.35 -31.20 7.38
N LEU A 134 12.06 -30.59 8.53
CA LEU A 134 12.52 -29.26 8.91
C LEU A 134 13.23 -29.37 10.26
N ASN A 135 14.51 -28.98 10.31
CA ASN A 135 15.40 -29.07 11.48
C ASN A 135 15.36 -30.47 12.12
N GLY A 136 15.56 -31.51 11.28
CA GLY A 136 15.54 -32.91 11.69
C GLY A 136 14.16 -33.49 12.04
N LYS A 137 13.10 -32.69 12.10
CA LYS A 137 11.74 -33.16 12.43
C LYS A 137 10.92 -33.37 11.15
N LEU A 138 10.18 -34.49 11.08
CA LEU A 138 9.25 -34.76 9.99
C LEU A 138 8.21 -33.64 9.90
N TRP A 139 8.15 -32.97 8.76
CA TRP A 139 7.23 -31.87 8.48
C TRP A 139 6.08 -32.32 7.56
N TYR A 140 6.39 -33.11 6.53
CA TYR A 140 5.38 -33.69 5.65
C TYR A 140 5.77 -35.11 5.27
N GLU A 141 4.79 -36.02 5.28
CA GLU A 141 4.99 -37.45 5.05
C GLU A 141 4.48 -37.85 3.66
N ALA A 142 5.24 -38.71 2.98
CA ALA A 142 4.87 -39.41 1.75
C ALA A 142 4.26 -38.50 0.67
N LEU A 143 4.92 -37.39 0.35
CA LEU A 143 4.48 -36.52 -0.75
C LEU A 143 4.72 -37.22 -2.10
N SER A 144 3.65 -37.39 -2.86
CA SER A 144 3.67 -37.89 -4.24
C SER A 144 3.02 -36.86 -5.17
N PRO A 145 3.81 -35.99 -5.83
CA PRO A 145 3.27 -34.94 -6.70
C PRO A 145 2.55 -35.53 -7.91
N SER A 146 1.37 -34.99 -8.23
CA SER A 146 0.59 -35.42 -9.39
C SER A 146 1.14 -34.84 -10.70
N TYR A 147 1.03 -35.62 -11.78
CA TYR A 147 1.51 -35.23 -13.11
C TYR A 147 0.80 -33.95 -13.60
N LEU A 148 1.59 -32.95 -13.98
CA LEU A 148 1.16 -31.61 -14.43
C LEU A 148 0.26 -30.86 -13.43
N ALA A 149 0.33 -31.19 -12.15
CA ALA A 149 -0.39 -30.51 -11.09
C ALA A 149 0.59 -29.92 -10.06
N ALA A 150 0.42 -28.64 -9.76
CA ALA A 150 1.18 -27.99 -8.72
C ALA A 150 0.64 -28.37 -7.33
N THR A 151 1.54 -28.71 -6.42
CA THR A 151 1.27 -28.94 -5.00
C THR A 151 2.16 -28.03 -4.19
N THR A 152 1.57 -27.27 -3.27
CA THR A 152 2.31 -26.38 -2.37
C THR A 152 2.24 -26.90 -0.95
N ILE A 153 3.38 -27.19 -0.34
CA ILE A 153 3.50 -27.48 1.08
C ILE A 153 3.96 -26.22 1.80
N PHE A 154 3.18 -25.77 2.78
CA PHE A 154 3.47 -24.51 3.48
C PHE A 154 3.31 -24.62 5.00
N SER A 155 4.01 -23.75 5.71
CA SER A 155 3.96 -23.71 7.17
C SER A 155 2.73 -22.92 7.64
N ARG A 156 1.80 -23.60 8.33
CA ARG A 156 0.59 -22.95 8.90
C ARG A 156 0.89 -22.02 10.07
N THR A 157 2.00 -22.24 10.76
CA THR A 157 2.50 -21.38 11.83
C THR A 157 3.93 -20.98 11.52
N TYR A 158 4.34 -19.83 12.02
CA TYR A 158 5.73 -19.41 11.91
C TYR A 158 6.68 -20.42 12.55
N ARG A 159 7.91 -20.40 12.07
CA ARG A 159 9.04 -21.16 12.59
C ARG A 159 10.07 -20.18 13.12
N THR A 160 10.66 -20.49 14.27
CA THR A 160 11.80 -19.76 14.82
C THR A 160 13.04 -20.63 14.70
N LYS A 161 14.21 -19.99 14.78
CA LYS A 161 15.47 -20.73 14.84
C LYS A 161 15.44 -21.68 16.05
N PRO A 162 15.90 -22.94 15.93
CA PRO A 162 16.15 -23.78 17.10
C PRO A 162 17.24 -23.15 17.98
N ASP A 163 17.09 -23.22 19.31
CA ASP A 163 18.01 -22.58 20.27
C ASP A 163 19.47 -23.05 20.10
N ASN A 164 19.68 -24.29 19.65
CA ASN A 164 20.99 -24.94 19.53
C ASN A 164 21.56 -24.98 18.10
N GLU A 165 20.86 -24.46 17.08
CA GLU A 165 21.28 -24.55 15.67
C GLU A 165 21.56 -23.18 15.07
N THR A 166 22.56 -23.05 14.20
CA THR A 166 22.90 -21.76 13.53
C THR A 166 22.11 -21.50 12.26
N TYR A 167 21.38 -22.49 11.76
CA TYR A 167 20.66 -22.43 10.49
C TYR A 167 19.33 -23.19 10.58
N PHE A 168 18.39 -22.84 9.70
CA PHE A 168 17.29 -23.72 9.34
C PHE A 168 17.80 -24.77 8.35
N GLN A 169 17.31 -26.00 8.47
CA GLN A 169 17.68 -27.12 7.62
C GLN A 169 16.44 -27.81 7.08
N ILE A 170 16.28 -27.84 5.76
CA ILE A 170 15.23 -28.64 5.12
C ILE A 170 15.88 -29.85 4.47
N TRP A 171 15.35 -31.04 4.78
CA TRP A 171 15.73 -32.28 4.12
C TRP A 171 14.56 -32.85 3.35
N ILE A 172 14.83 -33.32 2.14
CA ILE A 172 13.86 -34.08 1.36
C ILE A 172 14.46 -35.44 1.05
N ASN A 173 13.85 -36.48 1.60
CA ASN A 173 14.32 -37.85 1.50
C ASN A 173 13.29 -38.71 0.79
N LYS A 174 13.75 -39.44 -0.23
CA LYS A 174 12.98 -40.45 -0.93
C LYS A 174 12.47 -41.53 0.04
N THR A 175 11.24 -42.00 -0.12
CA THR A 175 10.71 -43.15 0.62
C THR A 175 11.26 -44.47 0.07
N GLU A 176 11.20 -45.55 0.85
CA GLU A 176 11.66 -46.89 0.41
C GLU A 176 10.88 -47.43 -0.79
N THR A 177 9.61 -47.04 -0.92
CA THR A 177 8.66 -47.41 -1.99
C THR A 177 8.86 -46.61 -3.27
N SER A 178 9.50 -45.46 -3.19
CA SER A 178 9.76 -44.61 -4.34
C SER A 178 10.84 -45.25 -5.23
N THR A 179 10.81 -44.99 -6.52
CA THR A 179 11.87 -45.41 -7.47
C THR A 179 12.74 -44.24 -7.91
N LEU A 180 12.16 -43.04 -7.99
CA LEU A 180 12.82 -41.82 -8.43
C LEU A 180 13.25 -40.94 -7.24
N PRO A 181 14.28 -40.09 -7.41
CA PRO A 181 14.72 -39.20 -6.34
C PRO A 181 13.66 -38.13 -6.03
N PRO A 182 13.80 -37.37 -4.94
CA PRO A 182 12.90 -36.26 -4.67
C PRO A 182 13.05 -35.14 -5.71
N LEU A 183 12.03 -34.28 -5.82
CA LEU A 183 12.11 -33.05 -6.60
C LEU A 183 11.62 -31.87 -5.76
N LEU A 184 12.07 -30.67 -6.11
CA LEU A 184 11.54 -29.42 -5.62
C LEU A 184 11.62 -28.42 -6.79
N ASN A 185 10.53 -27.74 -7.12
CA ASN A 185 10.49 -26.82 -8.26
C ASN A 185 10.79 -25.38 -7.82
N ALA A 186 10.30 -24.99 -6.65
CA ALA A 186 10.58 -23.67 -6.09
C ALA A 186 10.36 -23.66 -4.57
N ILE A 187 11.00 -22.69 -3.93
CA ILE A 187 10.78 -22.40 -2.52
C ILE A 187 10.72 -20.89 -2.30
N GLU A 188 9.81 -20.49 -1.43
CA GLU A 188 9.67 -19.13 -0.95
C GLU A 188 9.74 -19.11 0.56
N ILE A 189 10.47 -18.13 1.08
CA ILE A 189 10.67 -17.90 2.49
C ILE A 189 10.25 -16.47 2.78
N TYR A 190 9.37 -16.32 3.75
CA TYR A 190 8.90 -15.02 4.20
C TYR A 190 9.18 -14.82 5.67
N THR A 191 9.51 -13.59 6.06
CA THR A 191 9.58 -13.16 7.45
C THR A 191 8.31 -12.43 7.85
N LEU A 192 7.91 -12.56 9.11
CA LEU A 192 6.78 -11.80 9.65
C LEU A 192 7.17 -10.32 9.85
N ASN A 193 6.52 -9.44 9.11
CA ASN A 193 6.56 -8.00 9.33
C ASN A 193 5.29 -7.57 10.08
N GLN A 194 5.44 -7.34 11.38
CA GLN A 194 4.34 -6.90 12.25
C GLN A 194 4.10 -5.41 12.01
N LEU A 195 3.25 -5.08 11.03
CA LEU A 195 2.71 -3.74 10.83
C LEU A 195 1.67 -3.46 11.93
N LEU A 196 2.16 -3.15 13.13
CA LEU A 196 1.38 -3.13 14.38
C LEU A 196 0.42 -1.95 14.50
N GLN A 197 0.70 -0.83 13.85
CA GLN A 197 -0.08 0.38 13.99
C GLN A 197 -1.18 0.44 12.94
N ALA A 198 -2.43 0.65 13.37
CA ALA A 198 -3.52 0.91 12.47
C ALA A 198 -3.38 2.29 11.80
N GLN A 199 -3.85 2.39 10.55
CA GLN A 199 -3.89 3.64 9.78
C GLN A 199 -4.92 4.62 10.34
N THR A 200 -4.95 5.85 9.85
CA THR A 200 -5.99 6.82 10.22
C THR A 200 -7.38 6.27 9.94
N ASP A 201 -8.30 6.54 10.86
CA ASP A 201 -9.69 6.11 10.74
C ASP A 201 -10.30 6.58 9.40
N GLN A 202 -10.96 5.67 8.70
CA GLN A 202 -11.46 5.92 7.35
C GLN A 202 -12.44 7.11 7.32
N LYS A 203 -13.22 7.34 8.40
CA LYS A 203 -14.13 8.47 8.49
C LYS A 203 -13.39 9.80 8.50
N ASP A 204 -12.24 9.87 9.18
CA ASP A 204 -11.38 11.06 9.18
C ASP A 204 -10.74 11.26 7.80
N VAL A 205 -10.27 10.17 7.18
CA VAL A 205 -9.71 10.19 5.81
C VAL A 205 -10.72 10.75 4.81
N ASP A 206 -11.93 10.20 4.80
CA ASP A 206 -13.00 10.62 3.89
C ASP A 206 -13.40 12.07 4.14
N SER A 207 -13.44 12.49 5.41
CA SER A 207 -13.80 13.86 5.78
C SER A 207 -12.80 14.88 5.23
N ILE A 208 -11.49 14.65 5.36
CA ILE A 208 -10.50 15.55 4.77
C ILE A 208 -10.48 15.45 3.24
N LYS A 209 -10.64 14.26 2.64
CA LYS A 209 -10.77 14.12 1.17
C LYS A 209 -11.95 14.93 0.63
N ASN A 210 -13.08 14.95 1.34
CA ASN A 210 -14.25 15.76 0.99
C ASN A 210 -13.99 17.26 1.14
N ILE A 211 -13.33 17.70 2.22
CA ILE A 211 -12.89 19.11 2.40
C ILE A 211 -11.96 19.53 1.26
N LYS A 212 -11.00 18.67 0.89
CA LYS A 212 -10.09 18.88 -0.23
C LYS A 212 -10.82 19.09 -1.53
N SER A 213 -11.81 18.23 -1.81
CA SER A 213 -12.63 18.27 -3.02
C SER A 213 -13.48 19.54 -3.07
N MET A 214 -14.21 19.83 -1.99
CA MET A 214 -15.10 20.99 -1.87
C MET A 214 -14.37 22.31 -2.14
N TYR A 215 -13.19 22.49 -1.54
CA TYR A 215 -12.41 23.72 -1.69
C TYR A 215 -11.34 23.66 -2.78
N ARG A 216 -11.21 22.55 -3.50
CA ARG A 216 -10.20 22.32 -4.54
C ARG A 216 -8.76 22.59 -4.05
N ILE A 217 -8.46 22.16 -2.83
CA ILE A 217 -7.15 22.40 -2.18
C ILE A 217 -6.03 21.72 -2.97
N LYS A 218 -5.02 22.50 -3.35
CA LYS A 218 -3.80 22.05 -4.04
C LYS A 218 -2.61 22.05 -3.09
N ARG A 219 -2.48 21.01 -2.27
CA ARG A 219 -1.35 20.76 -1.35
C ARG A 219 -0.78 19.36 -1.58
N ASN A 220 0.21 18.94 -0.79
CA ASN A 220 0.75 17.57 -0.76
C ASN A 220 -0.26 16.50 -0.27
N TRP A 221 -1.56 16.79 -0.24
CA TRP A 221 -2.62 15.96 0.32
C TRP A 221 -2.86 14.70 -0.52
N GLN A 222 -2.00 13.71 -0.37
CA GLN A 222 -2.06 12.40 -1.00
C GLN A 222 -1.59 11.35 -0.01
N GLY A 223 -2.17 10.16 -0.09
CA GLY A 223 -1.84 9.11 0.86
C GLY A 223 -2.71 9.14 2.11
N ASP A 224 -2.17 8.64 3.22
CA ASP A 224 -2.76 8.73 4.54
C ASP A 224 -2.61 10.17 5.09
N PRO A 225 -3.69 10.88 5.49
CA PRO A 225 -3.61 12.21 6.09
C PRO A 225 -2.68 12.30 7.30
N CYS A 226 -2.65 11.25 8.13
CA CYS A 226 -1.75 11.14 9.27
C CYS A 226 -0.76 9.98 9.10
N GLY A 227 -0.19 9.85 7.90
CA GLY A 227 1.00 9.04 7.67
C GLY A 227 2.17 9.43 8.59
N THR A 228 3.37 8.94 8.33
CA THR A 228 4.56 9.39 9.10
C THR A 228 4.69 10.92 9.06
N ARG A 229 5.39 11.50 10.04
CA ARG A 229 5.56 12.96 10.12
C ARG A 229 6.11 13.57 8.82
N ASP A 230 6.96 12.83 8.09
CA ASP A 230 7.54 13.27 6.82
C ASP A 230 6.59 13.12 5.62
N CYS A 231 5.50 12.36 5.76
CA CYS A 231 4.50 12.13 4.73
C CYS A 231 3.10 12.65 5.10
N SER A 232 2.94 13.22 6.29
CA SER A 232 1.68 13.83 6.74
C SER A 232 1.32 15.04 5.88
N TRP A 233 0.02 15.30 5.77
CA TRP A 233 -0.47 16.36 4.88
C TRP A 233 -0.18 17.76 5.44
N ASP A 234 0.21 18.67 4.56
CA ASP A 234 0.56 20.05 4.88
C ASP A 234 -0.63 20.76 5.51
N GLY A 235 -0.39 21.33 6.69
CA GLY A 235 -1.41 21.99 7.50
C GLY A 235 -2.25 21.03 8.34
N LEU A 236 -2.01 19.73 8.31
CA LEU A 236 -2.51 18.82 9.35
C LEU A 236 -1.48 18.67 10.47
N ASN A 237 -1.97 18.46 11.69
CA ASN A 237 -1.20 17.86 12.76
C ASN A 237 -2.02 16.71 13.34
N CYS A 238 -1.34 15.61 13.64
CA CYS A 238 -1.98 14.36 14.06
C CYS A 238 -1.42 13.89 15.40
N SER A 239 -2.22 13.12 16.12
CA SER A 239 -1.76 12.41 17.31
C SER A 239 -0.89 11.23 16.89
N TYR A 240 0.31 11.11 17.45
CA TYR A 240 1.18 9.95 17.20
C TYR A 240 1.36 9.18 18.51
N SER A 241 0.81 7.96 18.55
CA SER A 241 0.94 6.97 19.62
C SER A 241 1.56 5.69 19.04
N ASN A 242 2.19 4.87 19.88
CA ASN A 242 2.80 3.62 19.44
C ASN A 242 1.77 2.50 19.17
N PHE A 243 0.55 2.63 19.70
CA PHE A 243 -0.46 1.58 19.66
C PHE A 243 -1.80 2.07 19.09
N ASP A 244 -2.08 3.36 19.18
CA ASP A 244 -3.35 3.92 18.71
C ASP A 244 -3.23 4.42 17.26
N PRO A 245 -4.32 4.28 16.47
CA PRO A 245 -4.43 4.93 15.18
C PRO A 245 -4.18 6.44 15.30
N PRO A 246 -3.46 7.07 14.36
CA PRO A 246 -3.27 8.51 14.39
C PRO A 246 -4.55 9.24 13.97
N GLY A 247 -5.01 10.16 14.82
CA GLY A 247 -6.18 11.00 14.58
C GLY A 247 -5.81 12.46 14.35
N ILE A 248 -6.65 13.17 13.61
CA ILE A 248 -6.41 14.56 13.23
C ILE A 248 -6.73 15.48 14.41
N ILE A 249 -5.71 16.17 14.94
CA ILE A 249 -5.85 17.10 16.08
C ILE A 249 -5.78 18.56 15.66
N SER A 250 -5.24 18.87 14.48
CA SER A 250 -5.15 20.23 13.96
C SER A 250 -5.37 20.26 12.46
N LEU A 251 -6.13 21.24 11.98
CA LEU A 251 -6.32 21.53 10.56
C LEU A 251 -6.13 23.04 10.32
N ASN A 252 -5.08 23.40 9.59
CA ASN A 252 -4.78 24.76 9.17
C ASN A 252 -5.05 24.94 7.69
N LEU A 253 -6.13 25.68 7.39
CA LEU A 253 -6.52 26.14 6.07
C LEU A 253 -6.52 27.67 5.96
N SER A 254 -5.77 28.35 6.83
CA SER A 254 -5.63 29.80 6.75
C SER A 254 -5.05 30.21 5.40
N SER A 255 -5.44 31.39 4.91
CA SER A 255 -4.89 32.01 3.69
C SER A 255 -4.85 31.09 2.47
N SER A 256 -5.82 30.18 2.36
CA SER A 256 -5.85 29.13 1.32
C SER A 256 -6.78 29.48 0.15
N GLY A 257 -7.29 30.71 0.10
CA GLY A 257 -8.21 31.17 -0.94
C GLY A 257 -9.56 30.44 -0.91
N LEU A 258 -9.98 29.93 0.25
CA LEU A 258 -11.23 29.20 0.36
C LEU A 258 -12.43 30.12 0.08
N THR A 259 -13.42 29.60 -0.64
CA THR A 259 -14.67 30.29 -0.97
C THR A 259 -15.87 29.40 -0.65
N GLY A 260 -17.05 30.01 -0.46
CA GLY A 260 -18.27 29.29 -0.10
C GLY A 260 -18.43 29.12 1.42
N GLU A 261 -19.34 28.22 1.82
CA GLU A 261 -19.66 27.98 3.23
C GLU A 261 -18.63 27.10 3.91
N ILE A 262 -18.59 27.15 5.26
CA ILE A 262 -17.74 26.26 6.06
C ILE A 262 -18.17 24.81 5.88
N ALA A 263 -17.25 23.99 5.38
CA ALA A 263 -17.44 22.57 5.09
C ALA A 263 -18.04 21.79 6.29
N PRO A 264 -19.21 21.13 6.10
CA PRO A 264 -19.87 20.38 7.17
C PRO A 264 -19.07 19.15 7.60
N PHE A 265 -18.23 18.60 6.72
CA PHE A 265 -17.40 17.41 7.00
C PHE A 265 -16.44 17.59 8.18
N ILE A 266 -16.16 18.83 8.59
CA ILE A 266 -15.37 19.14 9.79
C ILE A 266 -16.03 18.56 11.05
N SER A 267 -17.36 18.38 11.09
CA SER A 267 -18.07 17.80 12.23
C SER A 267 -17.67 16.35 12.53
N ASN A 268 -17.09 15.63 11.57
CA ASN A 268 -16.67 14.25 11.73
C ASN A 268 -15.33 14.10 12.45
N LEU A 269 -14.50 15.15 12.46
CA LEU A 269 -13.15 15.13 13.02
C LEU A 269 -13.21 15.26 14.55
N THR A 270 -13.64 14.21 15.24
CA THR A 270 -13.98 14.30 16.68
C THR A 270 -12.79 14.58 17.60
N MET A 271 -11.57 14.28 17.15
CA MET A 271 -10.32 14.54 17.87
C MET A 271 -9.76 15.95 17.65
N ILE A 272 -10.35 16.75 16.76
CA ILE A 272 -9.81 18.06 16.38
C ILE A 272 -9.80 19.04 17.56
N GLN A 273 -8.64 19.65 17.78
CA GLN A 273 -8.39 20.60 18.86
C GLN A 273 -8.13 22.01 18.32
N TYR A 274 -7.63 22.12 17.09
CA TYR A 274 -7.33 23.39 16.45
C TYR A 274 -7.81 23.40 15.00
N LEU A 275 -8.59 24.43 14.64
CA LEU A 275 -9.05 24.66 13.29
C LEU A 275 -8.80 26.11 12.91
N ASP A 276 -8.04 26.33 11.85
CA ASP A 276 -7.74 27.66 11.33
C ASP A 276 -8.30 27.82 9.92
N LEU A 277 -9.33 28.66 9.79
CA LEU A 277 -9.97 29.05 8.55
C LEU A 277 -9.74 30.54 8.24
N SER A 278 -8.82 31.19 8.95
CA SER A 278 -8.63 32.63 8.88
C SER A 278 -8.12 33.12 7.51
N ASN A 279 -8.36 34.39 7.20
CA ASN A 279 -7.88 35.06 5.99
C ASN A 279 -8.28 34.34 4.68
N ASN A 280 -9.54 33.96 4.58
CA ASN A 280 -10.11 33.37 3.38
C ASN A 280 -11.27 34.24 2.83
N SER A 281 -11.98 33.74 1.83
CA SER A 281 -13.17 34.36 1.25
C SER A 281 -14.43 33.53 1.54
N LEU A 282 -14.48 32.91 2.74
CA LEU A 282 -15.64 32.14 3.17
C LEU A 282 -16.85 33.06 3.40
N ASN A 283 -18.04 32.52 3.16
CA ASN A 283 -19.30 33.21 3.30
C ASN A 283 -20.33 32.37 4.08
N GLY A 284 -21.56 32.88 4.20
CA GLY A 284 -22.61 32.22 4.95
C GLY A 284 -22.46 32.42 6.46
N THR A 285 -22.99 31.49 7.25
CA THR A 285 -22.97 31.58 8.72
C THR A 285 -21.97 30.62 9.32
N VAL A 286 -21.42 30.96 10.49
CA VAL A 286 -20.59 30.04 11.27
C VAL A 286 -21.46 28.87 11.78
N PRO A 287 -21.21 27.61 11.35
CA PRO A 287 -22.07 26.48 11.70
C PRO A 287 -22.04 26.11 13.18
N ILE A 288 -23.20 25.75 13.74
CA ILE A 288 -23.34 25.40 15.16
C ILE A 288 -22.60 24.11 15.54
N PHE A 289 -22.33 23.20 14.59
CA PHE A 289 -21.60 21.96 14.88
C PHE A 289 -20.20 22.22 15.42
N LEU A 290 -19.58 23.38 15.10
CA LEU A 290 -18.28 23.76 15.65
C LEU A 290 -18.33 23.92 17.18
N SER A 291 -19.48 24.29 17.74
CA SER A 291 -19.68 24.37 19.20
C SER A 291 -19.85 23.01 19.88
N GLN A 292 -20.15 21.96 19.11
CA GLN A 292 -20.34 20.60 19.61
C GLN A 292 -19.00 19.84 19.75
N LEU A 293 -17.93 20.32 19.11
CA LEU A 293 -16.59 19.77 19.20
C LEU A 293 -15.90 20.28 20.48
N GLN A 294 -15.92 19.46 21.54
CA GLN A 294 -15.60 19.89 22.90
C GLN A 294 -14.17 20.39 23.13
N LEU A 295 -13.21 19.91 22.32
CA LEU A 295 -11.79 20.23 22.44
C LEU A 295 -11.34 21.34 21.49
N LEU A 296 -12.25 21.84 20.64
CA LEU A 296 -11.91 22.65 19.49
C LEU A 296 -11.69 24.13 19.85
N ARG A 297 -10.60 24.68 19.31
CA ARG A 297 -10.34 26.11 19.19
C ARG A 297 -10.39 26.49 17.71
N VAL A 298 -11.18 27.50 17.36
CA VAL A 298 -11.41 27.89 15.97
C VAL A 298 -10.93 29.32 15.71
N LEU A 299 -10.22 29.53 14.61
CA LEU A 299 -9.94 30.85 14.04
C LEU A 299 -10.68 31.02 12.71
N VAL A 300 -11.56 32.01 12.64
CA VAL A 300 -12.31 32.37 11.41
C VAL A 300 -12.11 33.83 10.97
N GLY A 301 -11.29 34.59 11.68
CA GLY A 301 -11.06 36.01 11.41
C GLY A 301 -10.50 36.25 9.99
N GLY A 302 -10.73 37.44 9.43
CA GLY A 302 -10.26 37.77 8.08
C GLY A 302 -11.08 37.16 6.94
N ASN A 303 -12.32 36.70 7.21
CA ASN A 303 -13.31 36.31 6.20
C ASN A 303 -14.39 37.41 6.09
N PRO A 304 -14.37 38.27 5.05
CA PRO A 304 -15.19 39.48 5.02
C PRO A 304 -16.69 39.22 4.89
N ASN A 305 -17.09 38.07 4.35
CA ASN A 305 -18.49 37.73 4.06
C ASN A 305 -19.08 36.67 5.02
N LEU A 306 -18.35 36.33 6.08
CA LEU A 306 -18.79 35.31 7.04
C LEU A 306 -19.58 35.98 8.18
N ALA A 307 -20.87 35.65 8.28
CA ALA A 307 -21.73 36.17 9.31
C ALA A 307 -21.53 35.40 10.63
N SER A 308 -21.18 36.12 11.69
CA SER A 308 -21.34 35.62 13.06
C SER A 308 -22.83 35.61 13.38
N ASN A 309 -23.43 34.45 13.61
CA ASN A 309 -24.82 34.39 14.04
C ASN A 309 -25.02 35.25 15.31
N GLY A 310 -25.79 36.33 15.15
CA GLY A 310 -26.40 37.17 16.18
C GLY A 310 -25.67 37.34 17.52
N GLY A 311 -24.91 38.43 17.67
CA GLY A 311 -24.59 39.03 18.97
C GLY A 311 -23.11 39.27 19.26
N ASN A 312 -22.67 40.49 18.96
CA ASN A 312 -21.42 41.16 19.35
C ASN A 312 -20.15 40.84 18.51
N PRO A 313 -19.54 41.83 17.83
CA PRO A 313 -18.33 41.64 17.06
C PRO A 313 -17.11 41.64 17.99
N ASN A 314 -16.67 40.45 18.40
CA ASN A 314 -15.29 40.25 18.84
C ASN A 314 -14.69 39.08 18.05
N PRO A 315 -13.52 39.24 17.39
CA PRO A 315 -12.94 38.25 16.47
C PRO A 315 -12.44 36.93 17.11
N CYS A 316 -12.80 36.65 18.37
CA CYS A 316 -12.44 35.43 19.09
C CYS A 316 -13.70 34.67 19.47
N VAL A 317 -14.31 33.96 18.53
CA VAL A 317 -15.35 32.98 18.85
C VAL A 317 -14.65 31.64 19.10
N LEU A 318 -14.58 31.29 20.39
CA LEU A 318 -14.15 30.02 21.04
C LEU A 318 -12.73 29.98 21.64
N SER A 319 -12.55 30.70 22.75
CA SER A 319 -11.69 30.26 23.88
C SER A 319 -12.26 28.95 24.48
N PRO A 320 -11.46 28.08 25.14
CA PRO A 320 -11.77 26.66 25.30
C PRO A 320 -13.06 26.43 26.09
N CYS A 321 -13.93 25.57 25.56
CA CYS A 321 -15.15 25.09 26.21
C CYS A 321 -14.85 24.24 27.46
N LEU A 322 -14.37 24.87 28.54
CA LEU A 322 -14.37 24.25 29.87
C LEU A 322 -15.76 24.42 30.49
N LYS A 323 -16.65 23.45 30.25
CA LYS A 323 -17.83 23.29 31.10
C LYS A 323 -17.34 22.95 32.52
N LYS A 324 -17.61 23.82 33.50
CA LYS A 324 -17.48 23.48 34.92
C LYS A 324 -18.28 22.20 35.19
N LYS A 325 -17.60 21.16 35.69
CA LYS A 325 -18.24 19.94 36.15
C LYS A 325 -19.17 20.26 37.33
N ASN A 326 -20.47 20.03 37.17
CA ASN A 326 -21.31 19.59 38.28
C ASN A 326 -21.48 18.08 38.12
N ILE A 327 -20.83 17.34 39.01
CA ILE A 327 -20.96 15.89 39.14
C ILE A 327 -22.32 15.62 39.78
N VAL A 328 -23.20 14.96 39.04
CA VAL A 328 -24.35 14.24 39.60
C VAL A 328 -24.28 12.83 39.02
N ILE A 329 -24.11 11.85 39.90
CA ILE A 329 -24.08 10.43 39.58
C ILE A 329 -25.52 9.94 39.57
N PRO A 330 -26.00 9.27 38.50
CA PRO A 330 -27.10 8.33 38.64
C PRO A 330 -26.63 6.89 38.43
N ALA A 331 -27.21 6.03 39.24
CA ALA A 331 -26.96 4.62 39.37
C ALA A 331 -27.22 3.81 38.09
N ALA A 332 -26.57 2.65 38.04
CA ALA A 332 -26.67 1.64 37.01
C ALA A 332 -28.12 1.23 36.70
N ALA A 333 -28.40 1.07 35.41
CA ALA A 333 -29.48 0.21 34.93
C ALA A 333 -28.93 -0.67 33.80
N ALA A 334 -28.83 -1.96 34.09
CA ALA A 334 -28.58 -2.99 33.10
C ALA A 334 -29.80 -3.09 32.16
N ALA A 335 -29.54 -3.12 30.86
CA ALA A 335 -30.55 -3.45 29.87
C ALA A 335 -29.99 -4.49 28.88
N VAL A 336 -30.61 -5.66 28.91
CA VAL A 336 -30.43 -6.79 28.00
C VAL A 336 -31.35 -6.57 26.79
N VAL A 337 -30.82 -6.59 25.56
CA VAL A 337 -31.58 -6.73 24.30
C VAL A 337 -30.69 -7.52 23.32
N ARG A 338 -30.85 -8.85 23.23
CA ARG A 338 -31.60 -9.63 22.23
C ARG A 338 -31.23 -9.38 20.75
N LEU A 339 -30.53 -10.38 20.20
CA LEU A 339 -30.39 -10.69 18.77
C LEU A 339 -31.77 -10.84 18.11
N VAL A 340 -31.97 -10.16 16.98
CA VAL A 340 -32.93 -10.55 15.95
C VAL A 340 -32.22 -10.44 14.60
N ASN A 341 -32.13 -11.58 13.91
CA ASN A 341 -31.81 -11.67 12.50
C ASN A 341 -32.90 -10.99 11.69
N ASP A 342 -32.53 -10.23 10.67
CA ASP A 342 -33.36 -10.14 9.48
C ASP A 342 -32.49 -10.20 8.22
N VAL A 343 -32.89 -11.09 7.30
CA VAL A 343 -32.28 -11.36 6.01
C VAL A 343 -33.36 -11.18 4.95
N SER A 344 -33.17 -10.24 4.03
CA SER A 344 -33.52 -10.29 2.60
C SER A 344 -33.21 -8.92 1.97
N ASN A 345 -32.23 -8.84 1.05
CA ASN A 345 -32.36 -8.77 -0.43
C ASN A 345 -33.25 -7.60 -0.91
N GLU A 346 -32.87 -6.68 -1.80
CA GLU A 346 -31.93 -6.74 -2.94
C GLU A 346 -31.61 -5.32 -3.49
N GLN A 347 -30.43 -5.22 -4.15
CA GLN A 347 -30.10 -4.41 -5.35
C GLN A 347 -29.86 -2.87 -5.27
N GLY A 348 -28.62 -2.50 -5.65
CA GLY A 348 -28.40 -1.50 -6.71
C GLY A 348 -27.55 -0.28 -6.36
N GLY A 349 -26.24 -0.34 -6.62
CA GLY A 349 -25.37 0.85 -6.63
C GLY A 349 -23.88 0.55 -6.67
N VAL A 350 -23.39 -0.11 -7.73
CA VAL A 350 -21.95 -0.25 -8.00
C VAL A 350 -21.44 1.12 -8.47
N LEU A 351 -20.52 1.73 -7.72
CA LEU A 351 -19.83 2.95 -8.15
C LEU A 351 -18.66 2.55 -9.07
N GLU A 352 -18.84 2.78 -10.36
CA GLU A 352 -17.85 2.52 -11.42
C GLU A 352 -16.59 3.38 -11.25
N SER A 353 -15.40 2.76 -11.34
CA SER A 353 -14.15 3.49 -11.57
C SER A 353 -13.98 3.79 -13.06
N THR A 354 -13.99 5.07 -13.43
CA THR A 354 -13.93 5.52 -14.82
C THR A 354 -12.51 5.35 -15.39
N LYS A 355 -12.31 4.43 -16.34
CA LYS A 355 -11.09 4.33 -17.17
C LYS A 355 -11.15 5.37 -18.30
N GLN A 356 -10.32 6.42 -18.24
CA GLN A 356 -10.28 7.48 -19.24
C GLN A 356 -9.42 7.09 -20.45
N LYS A 357 -9.94 7.25 -21.66
CA LYS A 357 -9.25 6.93 -22.94
C LYS A 357 -8.77 8.21 -23.60
N PHE A 358 -7.62 8.14 -24.26
CA PHE A 358 -7.05 9.24 -25.04
C PHE A 358 -6.87 8.81 -26.50
N THR A 359 -7.32 9.65 -27.41
CA THR A 359 -7.05 9.57 -28.84
C THR A 359 -5.57 9.83 -29.12
N TYR A 360 -5.08 9.37 -30.27
CA TYR A 360 -3.69 9.67 -30.68
C TYR A 360 -3.43 11.18 -30.76
N SER A 361 -4.43 11.97 -31.19
CA SER A 361 -4.37 13.44 -31.16
C SER A 361 -4.20 14.03 -29.76
N GLU A 362 -4.87 13.45 -28.76
CA GLU A 362 -4.70 13.87 -27.36
C GLU A 362 -3.33 13.46 -26.84
N VAL A 363 -2.83 12.26 -27.19
CA VAL A 363 -1.47 11.83 -26.83
C VAL A 363 -0.40 12.71 -27.47
N LEU A 364 -0.61 13.13 -28.72
CA LEU A 364 0.23 14.13 -29.39
C LEU A 364 0.20 15.47 -28.65
N SER A 365 -0.99 15.93 -28.24
CA SER A 365 -1.13 17.15 -27.42
C SER A 365 -0.41 17.01 -26.08
N ILE A 366 -0.60 15.88 -25.39
CA ILE A 366 0.00 15.58 -24.07
C ILE A 366 1.52 15.58 -24.18
N THR A 367 2.08 14.91 -25.19
CA THR A 367 3.53 14.74 -25.35
C THR A 367 4.21 15.88 -26.11
N ASN A 368 3.46 16.92 -26.50
CA ASN A 368 3.92 17.96 -27.42
C ASN A 368 4.58 17.35 -28.67
N ASN A 369 3.83 16.52 -29.39
CA ASN A 369 4.28 15.77 -30.55
C ASN A 369 5.53 14.92 -30.29
N PHE A 370 5.58 14.23 -29.14
CA PHE A 370 6.70 13.38 -28.71
C PHE A 370 8.06 14.11 -28.64
N ALA A 371 8.06 15.42 -28.37
CA ALA A 371 9.26 16.26 -28.46
C ALA A 371 10.38 15.89 -27.47
N SER A 372 10.04 15.34 -26.30
CA SER A 372 11.00 15.08 -25.23
C SER A 372 11.04 13.60 -24.85
N VAL A 373 12.19 12.97 -25.08
CA VAL A 373 12.46 11.58 -24.68
C VAL A 373 13.12 11.55 -23.31
N ILE A 374 12.54 10.80 -22.38
CA ILE A 374 13.03 10.65 -21.01
C ILE A 374 13.55 9.24 -20.69
N GLY A 375 13.43 8.30 -21.64
CA GLY A 375 14.06 6.99 -21.52
C GLY A 375 13.92 6.16 -22.79
N LYS A 376 14.95 5.38 -23.10
CA LYS A 376 14.94 4.37 -24.18
C LYS A 376 15.37 3.03 -23.62
N GLY A 377 14.61 1.98 -23.88
CA GLY A 377 14.94 0.61 -23.52
C GLY A 377 14.54 -0.38 -24.61
N GLY A 378 14.79 -1.67 -24.41
CA GLY A 378 14.50 -2.73 -25.40
C GLY A 378 13.02 -2.87 -25.82
N PHE A 379 12.12 -2.21 -25.10
CA PHE A 379 10.66 -2.34 -25.23
C PHE A 379 9.96 -1.05 -25.67
N GLY A 380 10.70 0.01 -25.98
CA GLY A 380 10.11 1.28 -26.42
C GLY A 380 10.80 2.52 -25.90
N THR A 381 10.29 3.66 -26.36
CA THR A 381 10.75 4.99 -25.96
C THR A 381 9.71 5.63 -25.06
N VAL A 382 10.15 6.18 -23.93
CA VAL A 382 9.30 6.92 -22.99
C VAL A 382 9.46 8.41 -23.26
N TYR A 383 8.34 9.08 -23.48
CA TYR A 383 8.25 10.51 -23.75
C TYR A 383 7.67 11.25 -22.55
N HIS A 384 8.12 12.48 -22.33
CA HIS A 384 7.54 13.37 -21.35
C HIS A 384 6.30 14.08 -21.92
N GLY A 385 5.30 14.32 -21.08
CA GLY A 385 4.10 15.06 -21.48
C GLY A 385 3.36 15.71 -20.32
N TYR A 386 2.28 16.42 -20.63
CA TYR A 386 1.40 17.08 -19.68
C TYR A 386 -0.06 16.68 -19.90
N LEU A 387 -0.72 16.20 -18.85
CA LEU A 387 -2.16 15.90 -18.84
C LEU A 387 -2.80 16.67 -17.68
N ASP A 388 -3.76 17.56 -17.98
CA ASP A 388 -4.45 18.41 -16.99
C ASP A 388 -3.52 19.18 -16.04
N GLY A 389 -2.37 19.61 -16.57
CA GLY A 389 -1.33 20.33 -15.82
C GLY A 389 -0.37 19.44 -15.03
N PHE A 390 -0.52 18.12 -15.07
CA PHE A 390 0.37 17.16 -14.45
C PHE A 390 1.39 16.61 -15.45
N GLN A 391 2.66 16.51 -15.03
CA GLN A 391 3.69 15.84 -15.80
C GLN A 391 3.43 14.32 -15.84
N VAL A 392 3.54 13.73 -17.02
CA VAL A 392 3.30 12.30 -17.28
C VAL A 392 4.40 11.73 -18.19
N ALA A 393 4.54 10.41 -18.17
CA ALA A 393 5.51 9.67 -18.97
C ALA A 393 4.77 8.73 -19.93
N VAL A 394 4.77 9.03 -21.22
CA VAL A 394 4.08 8.26 -22.26
C VAL A 394 5.06 7.27 -22.89
N LYS A 395 4.90 5.98 -22.62
CA LYS A 395 5.72 4.92 -23.22
C LYS A 395 5.13 4.49 -24.57
N MET A 396 5.87 4.75 -25.64
CA MET A 396 5.56 4.25 -26.99
C MET A 396 6.36 2.99 -27.29
N LEU A 397 5.67 1.98 -27.80
CA LEU A 397 6.30 0.77 -28.31
C LEU A 397 7.20 1.07 -29.51
N SER A 398 8.35 0.40 -29.56
CA SER A 398 9.23 0.45 -30.73
C SER A 398 8.74 -0.54 -31.80
N PRO A 399 8.67 -0.14 -33.09
CA PRO A 399 8.34 -1.04 -34.20
C PRO A 399 9.33 -2.21 -34.39
N SER A 400 10.55 -2.08 -33.86
CA SER A 400 11.64 -3.05 -34.06
C SER A 400 11.65 -4.23 -33.08
N SER A 401 10.74 -4.27 -32.10
CA SER A 401 10.77 -5.29 -31.04
C SER A 401 9.89 -6.49 -31.39
N VAL A 402 10.48 -7.49 -32.05
CA VAL A 402 9.79 -8.75 -32.43
C VAL A 402 9.43 -9.60 -31.20
N GLN A 403 10.11 -9.39 -30.07
CA GLN A 403 9.88 -10.07 -28.78
C GLN A 403 9.09 -9.19 -27.78
N GLY A 404 9.22 -7.87 -27.86
CA GLY A 404 8.53 -6.93 -26.98
C GLY A 404 7.02 -6.82 -27.18
N TYR A 405 6.47 -7.24 -28.33
CA TYR A 405 5.02 -7.29 -28.51
C TYR A 405 4.37 -8.35 -27.60
N LYS A 406 4.99 -9.53 -27.41
CA LYS A 406 4.44 -10.59 -26.54
C LYS A 406 4.54 -10.24 -25.05
N GLU A 407 5.63 -9.61 -24.62
CA GLU A 407 5.81 -9.16 -23.23
C GLU A 407 4.98 -7.92 -22.91
N PHE A 408 4.82 -6.98 -23.85
CA PHE A 408 3.84 -5.89 -23.73
C PHE A 408 2.41 -6.41 -23.67
N LEU A 409 2.09 -7.47 -24.43
CA LEU A 409 0.79 -8.13 -24.35
C LEU A 409 0.61 -8.89 -23.03
N ALA A 410 1.68 -9.47 -22.45
CA ALA A 410 1.63 -10.10 -21.12
C ALA A 410 1.41 -9.06 -20.02
N GLU A 411 2.15 -7.96 -20.04
CA GLU A 411 1.99 -6.79 -19.16
C GLU A 411 0.58 -6.19 -19.32
N ARG A 412 0.06 -6.11 -20.55
CA ARG A 412 -1.34 -5.71 -20.83
C ARG A 412 -2.37 -6.74 -20.37
N ASN A 413 -2.08 -8.04 -20.40
CA ASN A 413 -3.05 -9.11 -20.12
C ASN A 413 -3.11 -9.51 -18.63
N GLU A 414 -2.02 -9.43 -17.87
CA GLU A 414 -2.07 -9.52 -16.39
C GLU A 414 -2.81 -8.32 -15.77
N ILE A 415 -2.77 -7.16 -16.44
CA ILE A 415 -3.56 -5.96 -16.08
C ILE A 415 -5.04 -6.06 -16.57
N ALA A 416 -5.41 -7.06 -17.40
CA ALA A 416 -6.69 -7.08 -18.13
C ALA A 416 -7.65 -8.27 -17.86
N VAL A 417 -7.55 -8.98 -16.73
CA VAL A 417 -8.56 -9.98 -16.34
C VAL A 417 -9.00 -9.62 -14.91
N PHE A 418 -10.18 -9.02 -14.64
CA PHE A 418 -11.58 -9.37 -14.95
C PHE A 418 -12.31 -8.25 -15.76
N SER A 419 -13.28 -8.43 -16.66
CA SER A 419 -14.00 -9.57 -17.26
C SER A 419 -14.50 -9.17 -18.69
N LEU A 420 -14.75 -10.16 -19.56
CA LEU A 420 -15.07 -10.09 -21.01
C LEU A 420 -16.31 -9.23 -21.37
N LYS A 421 -16.38 -8.43 -22.45
CA LYS A 421 -16.33 -8.81 -23.89
C LYS A 421 -16.09 -7.55 -24.78
N ARG A 422 -15.17 -7.72 -25.74
CA ARG A 422 -14.96 -6.98 -27.01
C ARG A 422 -14.24 -5.60 -26.99
N ILE A 423 -12.98 -5.72 -27.43
CA ILE A 423 -12.16 -4.80 -28.27
C ILE A 423 -11.30 -3.75 -27.52
N LEU A 424 -9.99 -4.07 -27.48
CA LEU A 424 -8.78 -3.34 -27.02
C LEU A 424 -8.34 -2.22 -28.00
N PRO A 425 -7.34 -1.31 -27.73
CA PRO A 425 -6.27 -1.33 -26.71
C PRO A 425 -6.01 0.00 -25.91
N VAL A 426 -4.90 0.02 -25.12
CA VAL A 426 -4.58 0.65 -23.80
C VAL A 426 -3.42 1.70 -23.84
N ILE A 427 -3.32 2.63 -22.84
CA ILE A 427 -2.12 3.41 -22.44
C ILE A 427 -1.98 3.45 -20.90
N GLU A 428 -0.75 3.34 -20.35
CA GLU A 428 -0.42 3.55 -18.92
C GLU A 428 1.01 4.17 -18.70
N LYS A 429 1.13 5.11 -17.73
CA LYS A 429 2.21 5.30 -16.70
C LYS A 429 2.28 6.77 -16.21
N ILE A 430 1.99 7.01 -14.93
CA ILE A 430 2.14 8.32 -14.25
C ILE A 430 3.48 8.37 -13.50
N ARG A 431 4.27 9.42 -13.74
CA ARG A 431 5.45 9.82 -12.93
C ARG A 431 5.40 11.33 -12.74
N ARG A 432 5.38 11.83 -11.49
CA ARG A 432 5.51 13.25 -11.17
C ARG A 432 6.98 13.67 -11.22
N LEU A 433 7.28 14.68 -12.02
CA LEU A 433 8.48 15.50 -11.96
C LEU A 433 8.03 16.89 -11.47
N GLN A 434 8.62 17.39 -10.38
CA GLN A 434 8.50 18.79 -9.97
C GLN A 434 9.73 19.54 -10.49
N GLN A 435 9.49 20.66 -11.19
CA GLN A 435 10.52 21.63 -11.53
C GLN A 435 10.25 22.93 -10.77
N GLN A 436 11.31 23.40 -10.11
CA GLN A 436 11.48 24.73 -9.55
C GLN A 436 11.40 25.79 -10.66
N ARG A 437 10.75 26.91 -10.35
CA ARG A 437 11.24 28.23 -10.70
C ARG A 437 11.47 28.99 -9.41
#